data_AF-A0A9N9FCD4-F1
#
_entry.id   AF-A0A9N9FCD4-F1
#
_cell.length_a   1.000
_cell.length_b   1.000
_cell.length_c   1.000
_cell.angle_alpha   90.00
_cell.angle_beta   90.00
_cell.angle_gamma   90.00
#
_symmetry.space_group_name_H-M   'P 1'
#
loop_
_entity.id
_entity.type
_entity.pdbx_description
1 polymer ?
#
loop_
_entity_poly.entity_id
_entity_poly.type
_entity_poly.pdbx_seq_one_letter_code
_entity_poly.pdbx_strand_id
1 'polypeptide(L)'
;MAKVIIQIIVVGTQIVGKAFVEAYKQAVANAAAGGSATSRMGKDSLSRRTGMSLDEAYQILNLKRDVSNLSKNYEHLFKVNDATSGGSFYLQSKVVRAKERIDMELTEAKKESQNPQDINEQSSSQSASSNS
;
A
#
# COMPACT_ATOMS: atom_id res chain seq x y z
N MET A 1 -30.40 -44.42 18.82
CA MET A 1 -29.83 -43.09 19.15
C MET A 1 -28.68 -42.66 18.23
N ALA A 2 -27.74 -43.53 17.84
CA ALA A 2 -26.59 -43.14 16.98
C ALA A 2 -26.95 -42.64 15.56
N LYS A 3 -28.04 -43.12 14.96
CA LYS A 3 -28.44 -42.76 13.58
C LYS A 3 -28.82 -41.27 13.42
N VAL A 4 -29.37 -40.64 14.46
CA VAL A 4 -29.80 -39.23 14.44
C VAL A 4 -28.62 -38.28 14.50
N ILE A 5 -27.59 -38.62 15.29
CA ILE A 5 -26.36 -37.82 15.41
C ILE A 5 -25.58 -37.81 14.08
N ILE A 6 -25.52 -38.95 13.39
CA ILE A 6 -24.87 -39.06 12.08
C ILE A 6 -25.61 -38.22 11.03
N GLN A 7 -26.95 -38.21 11.02
CA GLN A 7 -27.72 -37.37 10.11
C GLN A 7 -27.53 -35.86 10.36
N ILE A 8 -27.42 -35.44 11.62
CA ILE A 8 -27.17 -34.03 11.97
C ILE A 8 -25.79 -33.58 11.48
N ILE A 9 -24.75 -34.42 11.63
CA ILE A 9 -23.39 -34.12 11.18
C ILE A 9 -23.31 -34.03 9.64
N VAL A 10 -23.98 -34.94 8.93
CA VAL A 10 -23.97 -34.98 7.45
C VAL A 10 -24.73 -33.80 6.85
N VAL A 11 -25.82 -33.35 7.47
CA VAL A 11 -26.58 -32.18 6.98
C VAL A 11 -25.92 -30.86 7.36
N GLY A 12 -25.32 -30.76 8.56
CA GLY A 12 -24.65 -29.54 9.02
C GLY A 12 -23.38 -29.18 8.22
N THR A 13 -22.66 -30.18 7.71
CA THR A 13 -21.42 -29.96 6.94
C THR A 13 -21.65 -29.41 5.53
N GLN A 14 -22.78 -29.74 4.88
CA GLN A 14 -23.07 -29.28 3.52
C GLN A 14 -23.35 -27.76 3.45
N ILE A 15 -23.93 -27.19 4.49
CA ILE A 15 -24.31 -25.77 4.53
C ILE A 15 -23.10 -24.88 4.84
N VAL A 16 -22.27 -25.31 5.80
CA VAL A 16 -21.09 -24.55 6.21
C VAL A 16 -20.00 -24.60 5.13
N GLY A 17 -19.79 -25.74 4.47
CA GLY A 17 -18.74 -25.89 3.46
C GLY A 17 -18.87 -24.97 2.24
N LYS A 18 -20.08 -24.76 1.70
CA LYS A 18 -20.27 -23.92 0.50
C LYS A 18 -20.01 -22.43 0.78
N ALA A 19 -20.41 -21.93 1.95
CA ALA A 19 -20.17 -20.54 2.34
C ALA A 19 -18.67 -20.23 2.53
N PHE A 20 -17.92 -21.16 3.14
CA PHE A 20 -16.46 -21.01 3.26
C PHE A 20 -15.75 -21.05 1.90
N VAL A 21 -16.18 -21.91 0.97
CA VAL A 21 -15.62 -21.97 -0.39
C VAL A 21 -15.94 -20.71 -1.20
N GLU A 22 -17.17 -20.19 -1.10
CA GLU A 22 -17.55 -18.93 -1.77
C GLU A 22 -16.80 -17.74 -1.19
N ALA A 23 -16.69 -17.63 0.14
CA ALA A 23 -15.89 -16.60 0.80
C ALA A 23 -14.38 -16.72 0.46
N TYR A 24 -13.85 -17.94 0.38
CA TYR A 24 -12.46 -18.18 -0.03
C TYR A 24 -12.23 -17.80 -1.49
N LYS A 25 -13.13 -18.18 -2.40
CA LYS A 25 -13.08 -17.77 -3.81
C LYS A 25 -13.19 -16.25 -3.95
N GLN A 26 -14.05 -15.60 -3.16
CA GLN A 26 -14.15 -14.14 -3.16
C GLN A 26 -12.88 -13.49 -2.59
N ALA A 27 -12.28 -14.03 -1.53
CA ALA A 27 -11.00 -13.53 -1.00
C ALA A 27 -9.85 -13.71 -2.00
N VAL A 28 -9.79 -14.85 -2.70
CA VAL A 28 -8.78 -15.12 -3.75
C VAL A 28 -9.03 -14.28 -4.99
N ALA A 29 -10.28 -14.12 -5.43
CA ALA A 29 -10.63 -13.26 -6.56
C ALA A 29 -10.32 -11.80 -6.24
N ASN A 30 -10.61 -11.34 -5.02
CA ASN A 30 -10.21 -10.02 -4.56
C ASN A 30 -8.68 -9.89 -4.51
N ALA A 31 -7.94 -10.90 -4.04
CA ALA A 31 -6.48 -10.90 -4.07
C ALA A 31 -5.89 -10.89 -5.50
N ALA A 32 -6.55 -11.55 -6.45
CA ALA A 32 -6.13 -11.60 -7.86
C ALA A 32 -6.55 -10.35 -8.66
N ALA A 33 -7.64 -9.69 -8.30
CA ALA A 33 -8.17 -8.49 -8.93
C ALA A 33 -7.59 -7.17 -8.35
N GLY A 34 -6.58 -7.23 -7.47
CA GLY A 34 -5.90 -6.04 -6.94
C GLY A 34 -6.34 -5.60 -5.54
N GLY A 35 -7.00 -6.46 -4.77
CA GLY A 35 -7.33 -6.26 -3.37
C GLY A 35 -6.09 -6.32 -2.48
N SER A 36 -5.42 -5.17 -2.33
CA SER A 36 -4.70 -4.69 -1.13
C SER A 36 -3.60 -5.54 -0.48
N ALA A 37 -3.27 -6.75 -0.95
CA ALA A 37 -2.19 -7.58 -0.35
C ALA A 37 -1.03 -7.89 -1.31
N THR A 38 -1.26 -7.96 -2.62
CA THR A 38 -0.28 -8.45 -3.62
C THR A 38 0.45 -7.35 -4.40
N SER A 39 0.12 -6.07 -4.22
CA SER A 39 0.97 -4.96 -4.74
C SER A 39 2.33 -4.86 -4.04
N ARG A 40 2.64 -5.77 -3.10
CA ARG A 40 3.86 -5.80 -2.28
C ARG A 40 5.09 -6.42 -2.96
N MET A 41 4.99 -6.94 -4.20
CA MET A 41 6.16 -7.51 -4.87
C MET A 41 7.08 -6.47 -5.52
N GLY A 42 6.63 -5.23 -5.66
CA GLY A 42 7.45 -4.06 -6.02
C GLY A 42 7.37 -3.02 -4.93
N LYS A 43 7.81 -3.36 -3.71
CA LYS A 43 7.79 -2.42 -2.58
C LYS A 43 8.83 -1.34 -2.84
N ASP A 44 8.36 -0.29 -3.51
CA ASP A 44 8.94 1.03 -3.70
C ASP A 44 9.95 1.36 -2.59
N SER A 45 11.18 1.71 -3.00
CA SER A 45 12.34 1.80 -2.10
C SER A 45 12.09 2.74 -0.91
N LEU A 46 11.26 3.75 -1.11
CA LEU A 46 10.82 4.71 -0.09
C LEU A 46 9.87 4.13 0.95
N SER A 47 8.97 3.22 0.56
CA SER A 47 8.08 2.56 1.51
C SER A 47 8.83 1.60 2.43
N ARG A 48 9.96 1.06 1.97
CA ARG A 48 10.88 0.29 2.83
C ARG A 48 11.66 1.17 3.80
N ARG A 49 12.06 2.38 3.36
CA ARG A 49 12.82 3.35 4.19
C ARG A 49 11.97 4.02 5.26
N THR A 50 10.74 4.39 4.93
CA THR A 50 9.83 5.13 5.83
C THR A 50 8.94 4.21 6.67
N GLY A 51 8.81 2.94 6.28
CA GLY A 51 7.89 2.00 6.90
C GLY A 51 6.41 2.30 6.64
N MET A 52 6.10 3.28 5.77
CA MET A 52 4.75 3.72 5.42
C MET A 52 4.58 3.68 3.89
N SER A 53 3.43 3.21 3.42
CA SER A 53 3.10 3.27 1.99
C SER A 53 2.50 4.64 1.62
N LEU A 54 2.65 5.06 0.37
CA LEU A 54 2.04 6.31 -0.11
C LEU A 54 0.50 6.28 0.04
N ASP A 55 -0.11 5.12 -0.21
CA ASP A 55 -1.55 4.92 -0.07
C ASP A 55 -1.99 5.02 1.40
N GLU A 56 -1.23 4.43 2.33
CA GLU A 56 -1.44 4.60 3.78
C GLU A 56 -1.32 6.08 4.19
N ALA A 57 -0.34 6.81 3.64
CA ALA A 57 -0.16 8.22 3.94
C ALA A 57 -1.38 9.07 3.50
N TYR A 58 -1.90 8.83 2.29
CA TYR A 58 -3.13 9.48 1.83
C TYR A 58 -4.34 9.13 2.68
N GLN A 59 -4.48 7.87 3.10
CA GLN A 59 -5.57 7.46 3.98
C GLN A 59 -5.48 8.11 5.36
N ILE A 60 -4.29 8.16 5.97
CA ILE A 60 -4.06 8.81 7.28
C ILE A 60 -4.44 10.30 7.21
N LEU A 61 -4.09 10.99 6.11
CA LEU A 61 -4.40 12.41 5.93
C LEU A 61 -5.76 12.68 5.27
N ASN A 62 -6.57 11.64 5.07
CA ASN A 62 -7.89 11.73 4.44
C ASN A 62 -7.87 12.47 3.08
N LEU A 63 -6.96 12.06 2.19
CA LEU A 63 -6.77 12.64 0.87
C LEU A 63 -7.16 11.64 -0.23
N LYS A 64 -7.86 12.11 -1.26
CA LYS A 64 -8.23 11.30 -2.45
C LYS A 64 -7.18 11.41 -3.56
N ARG A 65 -5.90 11.22 -3.22
CA ARG A 65 -4.72 11.39 -4.11
C ARG A 65 -4.46 12.82 -4.61
N ASP A 66 -5.16 13.81 -4.07
CA ASP A 66 -4.90 15.24 -4.30
C ASP A 66 -4.21 15.84 -3.06
N VAL A 67 -3.14 16.60 -3.31
CA VAL A 67 -2.34 17.26 -2.27
C VAL A 67 -2.84 18.67 -1.94
N SER A 68 -3.86 19.18 -2.63
CA SER A 68 -4.41 20.53 -2.41
C SER A 68 -4.89 20.79 -0.98
N ASN A 69 -5.39 19.75 -0.29
CA ASN A 69 -5.85 19.84 1.09
C ASN A 69 -4.84 19.32 2.13
N LEU A 70 -3.61 19.00 1.70
CA LEU A 70 -2.59 18.40 2.56
C LEU A 70 -2.35 19.22 3.83
N SER A 71 -2.06 20.52 3.70
CA SER A 71 -1.76 21.38 4.84
C SER A 71 -2.94 21.49 5.82
N LYS A 72 -4.16 21.69 5.30
CA LYS A 72 -5.37 21.84 6.12
C LYS A 72 -5.66 20.57 6.92
N ASN A 73 -5.64 19.43 6.25
CA ASN A 73 -5.92 18.14 6.89
C ASN A 73 -4.81 17.78 7.89
N TYR A 74 -3.55 18.02 7.54
CA TYR A 74 -2.43 17.82 8.45
C TYR A 74 -2.56 18.66 9.72
N GLU A 75 -2.76 19.97 9.60
CA GLU A 75 -2.89 20.88 10.75
C GLU A 75 -4.04 20.48 11.67
N HIS A 76 -5.19 20.16 11.07
CA HIS A 76 -6.36 19.71 11.82
C HIS A 76 -6.06 18.40 12.58
N LEU A 77 -5.60 17.36 11.87
CA LEU A 77 -5.32 16.05 12.45
C LEU A 77 -4.19 16.09 13.48
N PHE A 78 -3.17 16.91 13.26
CA PHE A 78 -2.07 17.10 14.21
C PHE A 78 -2.55 17.75 15.51
N LYS A 79 -3.39 18.80 15.39
CA LYS A 79 -3.92 19.53 16.55
C LYS A 79 -4.87 18.67 17.38
N VAL A 80 -5.81 17.96 16.75
CA VAL A 80 -6.79 17.15 17.50
C VAL A 80 -6.17 15.91 18.14
N ASN A 81 -5.03 15.44 17.64
CA ASN A 81 -4.29 14.30 18.21
C ASN A 81 -3.15 14.73 19.15
N ASP A 82 -3.03 16.02 19.47
CA ASP A 82 -1.99 16.50 20.39
C ASP A 82 -2.09 15.79 21.74
N ALA A 83 -1.01 15.11 22.12
CA ALA A 83 -0.90 14.36 23.36
C ALA A 83 -1.13 15.23 24.60
N THR A 84 -0.78 16.51 24.54
CA THR A 84 -0.99 17.46 25.66
C THR A 84 -2.46 17.82 25.85
N SER A 85 -3.27 17.67 24.80
CA SER A 85 -4.70 17.98 24.77
C SER A 85 -5.59 16.73 24.90
N GLY A 86 -5.04 15.61 25.41
CA GLY A 86 -5.76 14.35 25.56
C GLY A 86 -5.81 13.49 24.29
N GLY A 87 -5.05 13.84 23.26
CA GLY A 87 -4.83 13.03 22.07
C GLY A 87 -3.82 11.90 22.28
N SER A 88 -3.51 11.17 21.22
CA SER A 88 -2.53 10.08 21.24
C SER A 88 -1.25 10.48 20.53
N PHE A 89 -0.13 10.46 21.26
CA PHE A 89 1.20 10.68 20.70
C PHE A 89 1.50 9.72 19.53
N TYR A 90 1.01 8.49 19.58
CA TYR A 90 1.16 7.52 18.50
C TYR A 90 0.42 7.97 17.23
N LEU A 91 -0.83 8.42 17.37
CA LEU A 91 -1.63 8.90 16.24
C LEU A 91 -1.05 10.20 15.67
N GLN A 92 -0.65 11.13 16.53
CA GLN A 92 0.05 12.34 16.12
C GLN A 92 1.35 12.01 15.35
N SER A 93 2.14 11.07 15.85
CA SER A 93 3.35 10.59 15.17
C SER A 93 3.03 9.99 13.80
N LYS A 94 1.93 9.21 13.68
CA LYS A 94 1.48 8.67 12.38
C LYS A 94 1.08 9.76 11.39
N VAL A 95 0.41 10.83 11.84
CA VAL A 95 0.06 11.99 11.01
C VAL A 95 1.32 12.69 10.49
N VAL A 96 2.34 12.87 11.34
CA VAL A 96 3.63 13.44 10.94
C VAL A 96 4.33 12.57 9.89
N ARG A 97 4.42 11.26 10.12
CA ARG A 97 5.04 10.32 9.17
C ARG A 97 4.32 10.28 7.83
N ALA A 98 3.00 10.38 7.82
CA ALA A 98 2.21 10.45 6.60
C ALA A 98 2.55 11.69 5.76
N LYS A 99 2.67 12.84 6.41
CA LYS A 99 3.07 14.07 5.73
C LYS A 99 4.49 13.93 5.14
N GLU A 100 5.45 13.44 5.93
CA GLU A 100 6.83 13.21 5.48
C GLU A 100 6.86 12.32 4.22
N ARG A 101 6.09 11.21 4.19
CA ARG A 101 6.07 10.31 3.02
C ARG A 101 5.54 10.98 1.76
N ILE A 102 4.52 11.84 1.87
CA ILE A 102 3.97 12.58 0.72
C ILE A 102 4.95 13.67 0.26
N ASP A 103 5.59 14.38 1.19
CA ASP A 103 6.59 15.40 0.88
C ASP A 103 7.82 14.81 0.15
N MET A 104 8.23 13.59 0.52
CA MET A 104 9.28 12.85 -0.18
C MET A 104 8.88 12.54 -1.63
N GLU A 105 7.65 12.07 -1.86
CA GLU A 105 7.15 11.78 -3.21
C GLU A 105 7.14 13.04 -4.10
N LEU A 106 6.62 14.15 -3.55
CA LEU A 106 6.59 15.44 -4.26
C LEU A 106 7.99 15.92 -4.63
N THR A 107 8.96 15.68 -3.74
CA THR A 107 10.36 16.04 -3.97
C THR A 107 10.99 15.17 -5.06
N GLU A 108 10.71 13.87 -5.08
CA GLU A 108 11.21 12.94 -6.10
C GLU A 108 10.58 13.20 -7.47
N ALA A 109 9.26 13.41 -7.54
CA ALA A 109 8.57 13.80 -8.76
C ALA A 109 9.12 15.11 -9.36
N LYS A 110 9.52 16.06 -8.50
CA LYS A 110 10.17 17.31 -8.95
C LYS A 110 11.59 17.08 -9.47
N LYS A 111 12.35 16.14 -8.88
CA LYS A 111 13.70 15.79 -9.36
C LYS A 111 13.66 15.07 -10.70
N GLU A 112 12.72 14.14 -10.88
CA GLU A 112 12.51 13.45 -12.17
C GLU A 112 12.11 14.42 -13.28
N SER A 113 11.28 15.41 -12.95
CA SER A 113 10.88 16.46 -13.90
C SER A 113 12.00 17.43 -14.29
N GLN A 114 13.13 17.44 -13.57
CA GLN A 114 14.27 18.32 -13.81
C GLN A 114 15.47 17.63 -14.48
N ASN A 115 15.39 16.33 -14.78
CA ASN A 115 16.47 15.58 -15.42
C ASN A 115 16.04 14.97 -16.78
N PRO A 116 15.90 15.77 -17.86
CA PRO A 116 15.95 15.21 -19.21
C PRO A 116 17.42 14.85 -19.52
N GLN A 117 17.64 13.73 -20.23
CA GLN A 117 18.94 13.16 -20.67
C GLN A 117 19.55 12.11 -19.73
N ASP A 118 19.13 10.84 -19.89
CA ASP A 118 20.09 9.75 -20.16
C ASP A 118 19.36 8.56 -20.78
N ILE A 119 19.03 8.69 -22.06
CA ILE A 119 18.65 7.55 -22.90
C ILE A 119 19.51 7.66 -24.14
N ASN A 120 20.32 6.64 -24.38
CA ASN A 120 21.11 6.36 -25.60
C ASN A 120 22.60 6.76 -25.57
N GLU A 121 23.44 5.87 -25.02
CA GLU A 121 24.74 5.50 -25.64
C GLU A 121 25.43 4.37 -24.84
N GLN A 122 25.07 3.12 -25.13
CA GLN A 122 25.94 1.95 -24.89
C GLN A 122 25.41 0.74 -25.68
N SER A 123 25.33 0.88 -27.00
CA SER A 123 25.12 -0.25 -27.93
C SER A 123 26.09 -0.22 -29.11
N SER A 124 27.26 0.41 -28.95
CA SER A 124 28.22 0.58 -30.05
C SER A 124 29.68 0.59 -29.56
N SER A 125 30.17 -0.54 -29.04
CA SER A 125 31.62 -0.77 -28.93
C SER A 125 32.00 -2.22 -28.61
N GLN A 126 31.43 -3.21 -29.30
CA GLN A 126 32.03 -4.55 -29.39
C GLN A 126 31.90 -5.11 -30.81
N SER A 127 32.37 -4.35 -31.81
CA SER A 127 32.55 -4.87 -33.18
C SER A 127 33.70 -4.14 -33.88
N ALA A 128 34.91 -4.18 -33.31
CA ALA A 128 36.14 -3.89 -34.03
C ALA A 128 37.38 -4.25 -33.19
N SER A 129 37.92 -5.44 -33.37
CA SER A 129 39.37 -5.70 -33.54
C SER A 129 39.58 -7.22 -33.67
N SER A 130 39.41 -7.82 -34.85
CA SER A 130 40.49 -8.24 -35.79
C SER A 130 41.72 -8.83 -35.10
N ASN A 131 41.98 -10.13 -35.28
CA ASN A 131 42.87 -10.64 -36.34
C ASN A 131 44.26 -9.98 -36.30
N SER A 132 45.19 -10.62 -35.59
CA SER A 132 46.57 -10.94 -36.00
C SER A 132 47.16 -11.89 -34.98
#